data_AF-A0A1R1XJD6-F1
#
_entry.id   AF-A0A1R1XJD6-F1
#
_cell.length_a   1.000
_cell.length_b   1.000
_cell.length_c   1.000
_cell.angle_alpha   90.00
_cell.angle_beta   90.00
_cell.angle_gamma   90.00
#
_symmetry.space_group_name_H-M   'P 1'
#
loop_
_entity.id
_entity.type
_entity.pdbx_description
1 polymer ?
#
loop_
_entity_poly.entity_id
_entity_poly.type
_entity_poly.pdbx_seq_one_letter_code
_entity_poly.pdbx_strand_id
1 'polypeptide(L)'
;MNVEIKDAVNSYTNKQIISNITALPIIGKYDLTVGSIGCWHSHRSLWSEILEKKIGKSLILEDDVDLVNGFKSKISSVMSQLETKNIYWDILYVGHCFQHSPKDPPIISYPVVVQTSTSPVCTHAYAVSLSGI
;
A
#
# COMPACT_ATOMS: atom_id res chain seq x y z
N MET A 1 -17.05 -0.14 9.62
CA MET A 1 -15.78 -0.14 8.87
C MET A 1 -15.18 -1.53 9.00
N ASN A 2 -15.30 -2.36 7.96
CA ASN A 2 -14.67 -3.68 7.92
C ASN A 2 -13.37 -3.57 7.12
N VAL A 3 -12.37 -2.89 7.70
CA VAL A 3 -11.04 -2.77 7.11
C VAL A 3 -10.06 -3.28 8.14
N GLU A 4 -9.32 -4.33 7.79
CA GLU A 4 -8.26 -4.88 8.62
C GLU A 4 -6.98 -4.07 8.38
N ILE A 5 -6.29 -3.72 9.46
CA ILE A 5 -4.98 -3.06 9.42
C ILE A 5 -3.92 -4.16 9.47
N LYS A 6 -3.02 -4.19 8.49
CA LYS A 6 -1.90 -5.13 8.44
C LYS A 6 -0.57 -4.40 8.36
N ASP A 7 0.37 -4.86 9.16
CA ASP A 7 1.75 -4.37 9.21
C ASP A 7 2.59 -5.11 8.16
N ALA A 8 3.30 -4.36 7.32
CA ALA A 8 4.25 -4.90 6.35
C ALA A 8 5.56 -5.27 7.05
N VAL A 9 5.55 -6.29 7.91
CA VAL A 9 6.74 -6.70 8.68
C VAL A 9 7.92 -7.04 7.76
N ASN A 10 9.05 -6.36 8.01
CA ASN A 10 10.29 -6.55 7.26
C ASN A 10 10.78 -8.00 7.33
N SER A 11 11.03 -8.63 6.18
CA SER A 11 11.26 -10.08 6.04
C SER A 11 12.64 -10.58 6.53
N TYR A 12 13.41 -9.74 7.23
CA TYR A 12 14.77 -10.05 7.70
C TYR A 12 14.87 -11.05 8.86
N THR A 13 13.77 -11.69 9.25
CA THR A 13 13.81 -12.72 10.30
C THR A 13 14.49 -14.02 9.86
N ASN A 14 14.67 -14.26 8.55
CA ASN A 14 15.32 -15.47 8.03
C ASN A 14 16.69 -15.20 7.38
N LYS A 15 17.77 -15.48 8.12
CA LYS A 15 19.17 -15.31 7.69
C LYS A 15 19.52 -16.08 6.39
N GLN A 16 18.83 -17.18 6.10
CA GLN A 16 19.08 -18.00 4.91
C GLN A 16 18.51 -17.37 3.64
N ILE A 17 17.38 -16.66 3.76
CA ILE A 17 16.81 -15.87 2.65
C ILE A 17 17.76 -14.71 2.32
N ILE A 18 18.28 -14.02 3.35
CA ILE A 18 19.23 -12.93 3.17
C ILE A 18 20.50 -13.42 2.46
N SER A 19 21.09 -14.55 2.89
CA SER A 19 22.30 -15.08 2.24
C SER A 19 22.07 -15.39 0.77
N ASN A 20 20.93 -16.01 0.44
CA ASN A 20 20.58 -16.35 -0.93
C ASN A 20 20.36 -15.10 -1.78
N ILE A 21 19.68 -14.08 -1.25
CA ILE A 21 19.46 -12.80 -1.94
C ILE A 21 20.79 -12.09 -2.18
N THR A 22 21.65 -11.97 -1.17
CA THR A 22 22.94 -11.28 -1.30
C THR A 22 23.89 -11.93 -2.30
N ALA A 23 23.73 -13.24 -2.54
CA ALA A 23 24.52 -13.97 -3.53
C ALA A 23 24.02 -13.78 -4.97
N LEU A 24 22.87 -13.12 -5.19
CA LEU A 24 22.34 -12.91 -6.53
C LEU A 24 23.16 -11.85 -7.27
N PRO A 25 23.56 -12.10 -8.53
CA PRO A 25 24.37 -11.17 -9.34
C PRO A 25 23.63 -9.88 -9.76
N ILE A 26 22.36 -9.74 -9.37
CA ILE A 26 21.55 -8.54 -9.59
C ILE A 26 21.64 -7.54 -8.43
N ILE A 27 22.13 -7.95 -7.25
CA ILE A 27 22.28 -7.04 -6.11
C ILE A 27 23.36 -6.00 -6.43
N GLY A 28 23.04 -4.71 -6.27
CA GLY A 28 23.89 -3.59 -6.69
C GLY A 28 23.84 -3.28 -8.19
N LYS A 29 23.16 -4.10 -8.99
CA LYS A 29 22.80 -3.80 -10.38
C LYS A 29 21.37 -3.23 -10.39
N TYR A 30 21.12 -2.14 -11.10
CA TYR A 30 19.82 -1.44 -11.12
C TYR A 30 19.36 -0.85 -9.77
N ASP A 31 20.30 -0.47 -8.88
CA ASP A 31 20.00 0.07 -7.55
C ASP A 31 19.15 -0.86 -6.65
N LEU A 32 19.10 -2.16 -6.97
CA LEU A 32 18.43 -3.16 -6.15
C LEU A 32 19.26 -3.47 -4.90
N THR A 33 18.74 -3.02 -3.76
CA THR A 33 19.31 -3.31 -2.45
C THR A 33 18.60 -4.51 -1.82
N VAL A 34 19.29 -5.17 -0.87
CA VAL A 34 18.67 -6.18 0.00
C VAL A 34 17.45 -5.59 0.70
N GLY A 35 17.57 -4.32 1.12
CA GLY A 35 16.51 -3.42 1.59
C GLY A 35 15.22 -3.52 0.76
N SER A 36 15.34 -3.17 -0.51
CA SER A 36 14.24 -3.11 -1.48
C SER A 36 13.61 -4.46 -1.74
N ILE A 37 14.41 -5.54 -1.77
CA ILE A 37 13.88 -6.90 -1.95
C ILE A 37 13.11 -7.36 -0.71
N GLY A 38 13.62 -7.06 0.49
CA GLY A 38 12.96 -7.38 1.75
C GLY A 38 11.62 -6.67 1.91
N CYS A 39 11.57 -5.39 1.53
CA CYS A 39 10.33 -4.60 1.45
C CYS A 39 9.33 -5.27 0.48
N TRP A 40 9.72 -5.53 -0.77
CA TRP A 40 8.83 -6.17 -1.74
C TRP A 40 8.29 -7.54 -1.27
N HIS A 41 9.16 -8.36 -0.65
CA HIS A 41 8.74 -9.65 -0.12
C HIS A 41 7.72 -9.52 1.02
N SER A 42 7.86 -8.49 1.87
CA SER A 42 6.90 -8.19 2.92
C SER A 42 5.50 -7.89 2.35
N HIS A 43 5.41 -6.95 1.40
CA HIS A 43 4.14 -6.63 0.74
C HIS A 43 3.51 -7.85 0.05
N ARG A 44 4.31 -8.63 -0.69
CA ARG A 44 3.82 -9.85 -1.35
C ARG A 44 3.27 -10.88 -0.35
N SER A 45 3.91 -11.02 0.80
CA SER A 45 3.47 -11.95 1.85
C SER A 45 2.11 -11.52 2.41
N LEU A 46 1.93 -10.23 2.68
CA LEU A 46 0.63 -9.67 3.07
C LEU A 46 -0.46 -9.89 2.02
N TRP A 47 -0.13 -9.70 0.74
CA TRP A 47 -1.08 -9.94 -0.35
C TRP A 47 -1.52 -11.40 -0.42
N SER A 48 -0.58 -12.32 -0.23
CA SER A 48 -0.86 -13.75 -0.19
C SER A 48 -1.81 -14.08 0.98
N GLU A 49 -1.57 -13.49 2.15
CA GLU A 49 -2.48 -13.63 3.31
C GLU A 49 -3.88 -13.06 3.03
N ILE A 50 -3.97 -11.88 2.40
CA ILE A 50 -5.24 -11.24 2.01
C ILE A 50 -6.03 -12.15 1.07
N LEU A 51 -5.37 -12.76 0.08
CA LEU A 51 -5.99 -13.73 -0.84
C LEU A 51 -6.46 -14.99 -0.12
N GLU A 52 -5.59 -15.61 0.68
CA GLU A 52 -5.89 -16.84 1.42
C GLU A 52 -7.09 -16.66 2.36
N LYS A 53 -7.13 -15.53 3.08
CA LYS A 53 -8.20 -15.20 4.02
C LYS A 53 -9.40 -14.52 3.36
N LYS A 54 -9.35 -14.24 2.05
CA LYS A 54 -10.40 -13.54 1.28
C LYS A 54 -10.82 -12.22 1.92
N ILE A 55 -9.86 -11.44 2.39
CA ILE A 55 -10.14 -10.15 3.07
C ILE A 55 -10.54 -9.13 2.01
N GLY A 56 -11.79 -8.64 2.09
CA GLY A 56 -12.38 -7.81 1.03
C GLY A 56 -11.66 -6.48 0.77
N LYS A 57 -11.17 -5.80 1.81
CA LYS A 57 -10.41 -4.54 1.72
C LYS A 57 -9.43 -4.47 2.89
N SER A 58 -8.18 -4.11 2.60
CA SER A 58 -7.11 -3.99 3.61
C SER A 58 -6.42 -2.64 3.51
N LEU A 59 -6.02 -2.07 4.65
CA LEU A 59 -5.13 -0.91 4.72
C LEU A 59 -3.75 -1.41 5.16
N ILE A 60 -2.76 -1.22 4.30
CA ILE A 60 -1.36 -1.60 4.51
C ILE A 60 -0.58 -0.33 4.81
N LEU A 61 0.19 -0.37 5.89
CA LEU A 61 1.07 0.69 6.37
C LEU A 61 2.46 0.08 6.60
N GLU A 62 3.51 0.76 6.15
CA GLU A 62 4.90 0.46 6.55
C GLU A 62 5.13 0.90 8.02
N ASP A 63 6.16 0.37 8.66
CA ASP A 63 6.43 0.54 10.09
C ASP A 63 6.96 1.94 10.46
N ASP A 64 7.41 2.69 9.47
CA ASP A 64 8.02 4.02 9.62
C ASP A 64 7.10 5.19 9.18
N VAL A 65 5.81 4.93 8.98
CA VAL A 65 4.87 5.99 8.59
C VAL A 65 4.41 6.85 9.77
N ASP A 66 4.47 8.17 9.58
CA ASP A 66 3.86 9.14 10.48
C ASP A 66 2.38 9.36 10.12
N LEU A 67 1.49 9.18 11.10
CA LEU A 67 0.05 9.39 10.90
C LEU A 67 -0.35 10.83 11.22
N VAL A 68 -1.08 11.45 10.30
CA VAL A 68 -1.64 12.79 10.51
C VAL A 68 -2.78 12.80 11.54
N ASN A 69 -3.01 13.94 12.17
CA ASN A 69 -4.16 14.13 13.07
C ASN A 69 -5.48 13.76 12.37
N GLY A 70 -6.29 12.93 13.04
CA GLY A 70 -7.55 12.44 12.52
C GLY A 70 -7.41 11.44 11.36
N PHE A 71 -6.24 10.82 11.14
CA PHE A 71 -6.04 9.85 10.06
C PHE A 71 -7.17 8.80 10.00
N LYS A 72 -7.49 8.18 11.13
CA LYS A 72 -8.55 7.17 11.23
C LYS A 72 -9.92 7.71 10.79
N SER A 73 -10.30 8.92 11.21
CA SER A 73 -11.59 9.50 10.82
C SER A 73 -11.61 9.90 9.34
N LYS A 74 -10.51 10.46 8.84
CA LYS A 74 -10.34 10.81 7.42
C LYS A 74 -10.45 9.58 6.51
N ILE A 75 -9.70 8.51 6.79
CA ILE A 75 -9.74 7.30 5.97
C ILE A 75 -11.10 6.60 6.07
N SER A 76 -11.73 6.59 7.25
CA SER A 76 -13.09 6.05 7.42
C SER A 76 -14.10 6.83 6.56
N SER A 77 -14.00 8.16 6.54
CA SER A 77 -14.85 9.03 5.72
C SER A 77 -14.64 8.77 4.23
N VAL A 78 -13.38 8.65 3.78
CA VAL A 78 -13.05 8.32 2.39
C VAL A 78 -13.66 6.99 1.98
N MET A 79 -13.45 5.93 2.78
CA MET A 79 -13.99 4.59 2.48
C MET A 79 -15.51 4.60 2.36
N SER A 80 -16.20 5.27 3.28
CA SER A 80 -17.66 5.41 3.25
C SER A 80 -18.14 6.21 2.04
N GLN A 81 -17.44 7.29 1.67
CA GLN A 81 -17.82 8.09 0.51
C GLN A 81 -17.61 7.34 -0.81
N LEU A 82 -16.51 6.59 -0.96
CA LEU A 82 -16.27 5.74 -2.13
C LEU A 82 -17.37 4.68 -2.29
N GLU A 83 -17.78 4.06 -1.19
CA GLU A 83 -18.88 3.08 -1.16
C GLU A 83 -20.23 3.72 -1.53
N THR A 84 -20.62 4.83 -0.89
CA THR A 84 -21.87 5.54 -1.17
C THR A 84 -21.95 6.06 -2.61
N LYS A 85 -20.82 6.50 -3.17
CA LYS A 85 -20.72 6.94 -4.58
C LYS A 85 -20.62 5.77 -5.57
N ASN A 86 -20.60 4.53 -5.09
CA ASN A 86 -20.41 3.31 -5.87
C ASN A 86 -19.15 3.37 -6.77
N ILE A 87 -18.05 3.90 -6.23
CA ILE A 87 -16.77 4.00 -6.93
C ILE A 87 -16.00 2.71 -6.75
N TYR A 88 -15.73 2.04 -7.86
CA TYR A 88 -14.83 0.89 -7.90
C TYR A 88 -13.37 1.36 -7.83
N TRP A 89 -12.55 0.64 -7.05
CA TRP A 89 -11.11 0.88 -6.97
C TRP A 89 -10.36 -0.41 -6.59
N ASP A 90 -9.18 -0.57 -7.18
CA ASP A 90 -8.26 -1.66 -6.86
C ASP A 90 -7.30 -1.23 -5.74
N ILE A 91 -6.66 -0.08 -5.92
CA ILE A 91 -5.71 0.50 -4.97
C ILE A 91 -6.06 1.96 -4.69
N LEU A 92 -6.03 2.32 -3.41
CA LEU A 92 -6.10 3.70 -2.93
C LEU A 92 -4.77 4.06 -2.27
N TYR A 93 -3.97 4.89 -2.94
CA TYR A 93 -2.69 5.37 -2.40
C TYR A 93 -2.91 6.42 -1.31
N VAL A 94 -2.42 6.15 -0.09
CA VAL A 94 -2.60 7.02 1.08
C VAL A 94 -1.27 7.65 1.55
N GLY A 95 -0.14 7.05 1.19
CA GLY A 95 1.23 7.49 1.53
C GLY A 95 2.22 7.32 0.37
N HIS A 96 1.83 7.68 -0.84
CA HIS A 96 2.75 7.76 -1.99
C HIS A 96 3.67 8.97 -1.86
N CYS A 97 4.90 8.88 -2.40
CA CYS A 97 5.90 9.93 -2.31
C CYS A 97 5.91 10.86 -3.53
N PHE A 98 5.31 10.41 -4.65
CA PHE A 98 5.21 11.17 -5.88
C PHE A 98 4.06 10.66 -6.75
N GLN A 99 3.40 11.55 -7.48
CA GLN A 99 2.53 11.22 -8.61
C GLN A 99 2.55 12.38 -9.61
N HIS A 100 2.23 12.10 -10.87
CA HIS A 100 1.97 13.15 -11.84
C HIS A 100 0.62 13.84 -11.57
N SER A 101 0.45 15.04 -12.14
CA SER A 101 -0.80 15.78 -12.02
C SER A 101 -1.99 14.92 -12.47
N PRO A 102 -3.07 14.86 -11.66
CA PRO A 102 -4.29 14.17 -12.04
C PRO A 102 -4.89 14.86 -13.28
N LYS A 103 -5.51 14.07 -14.16
CA LYS A 103 -6.19 14.58 -15.36
C LYS A 103 -7.67 14.87 -15.12
N ASP A 104 -8.28 14.13 -14.19
CA ASP A 104 -9.70 14.18 -13.89
C ASP A 104 -9.98 15.04 -12.64
N PRO A 105 -11.19 15.61 -12.50
CA PRO A 105 -11.59 16.29 -11.28
C PRO A 105 -11.62 15.33 -10.07
N PRO A 106 -11.50 15.86 -8.84
CA PRO A 106 -11.58 15.04 -7.63
C PRO A 106 -12.91 14.26 -7.52
N ILE A 107 -12.80 13.01 -7.08
CA ILE A 107 -13.93 12.13 -6.74
C ILE A 107 -14.53 12.56 -5.39
N ILE A 108 -13.65 12.95 -4.46
CA ILE A 108 -13.95 13.48 -3.12
C ILE A 108 -13.11 14.73 -2.93
N SER A 109 -13.71 15.81 -2.42
CA SER A 109 -13.02 17.08 -2.15
C SER A 109 -12.91 17.40 -0.65
N TYR A 110 -13.59 16.64 0.22
CA TYR A 110 -13.61 16.82 1.68
C TYR A 110 -13.87 15.48 2.39
N PRO A 111 -13.26 15.18 3.56
CA PRO A 111 -12.32 16.01 4.34
C PRO A 111 -10.89 16.01 3.78
N VAL A 112 -10.64 15.18 2.77
CA VAL A 112 -9.39 15.11 2.02
C VAL A 112 -9.72 14.96 0.54
N VAL A 113 -8.81 15.37 -0.34
CA VAL A 113 -8.97 15.20 -1.78
C VAL A 113 -8.65 13.76 -2.16
N VAL A 114 -9.57 13.11 -2.88
CA VAL A 114 -9.37 11.79 -3.49
C VAL A 114 -9.63 11.93 -4.98
N GLN A 115 -8.72 11.44 -5.80
CA GLN A 115 -8.70 11.60 -7.24
C GLN A 115 -8.08 10.38 -7.90
N THR A 116 -8.31 10.20 -9.20
CA THR A 116 -7.65 9.16 -9.99
C THR A 116 -6.13 9.34 -9.95
N SER A 117 -5.42 8.28 -9.61
CA SER A 117 -3.96 8.33 -9.52
C SER A 117 -3.32 8.36 -10.91
N THR A 118 -2.23 9.11 -11.07
CA THR A 118 -1.43 9.16 -12.31
C THR A 118 0.04 8.86 -11.99
N SER A 119 0.51 7.65 -12.31
CA SER A 119 1.89 7.19 -12.04
C SER A 119 2.35 7.41 -10.58
N PRO A 120 1.66 6.81 -9.59
CA PRO A 120 2.07 6.89 -8.19
C PRO A 120 3.40 6.15 -7.97
N VAL A 121 4.21 6.66 -7.05
CA VAL A 121 5.48 6.07 -6.62
C VAL A 121 5.49 5.91 -5.11
N CYS A 122 6.20 4.88 -4.62
CA CYS A 122 6.27 4.44 -3.23
C CYS A 122 4.98 3.76 -2.72
N THR A 123 5.15 2.87 -1.75
CA THR A 123 4.07 2.06 -1.15
C THR A 123 3.98 2.19 0.36
N HIS A 124 4.49 3.30 0.93
CA HIS A 124 4.54 3.51 2.38
C HIS A 124 3.17 3.32 3.06
N ALA A 125 2.08 3.74 2.39
CA ALA A 125 0.72 3.43 2.81
C ALA A 125 -0.25 3.36 1.64
N TYR A 126 -1.09 2.33 1.61
CA TYR A 126 -2.16 2.18 0.63
C TYR A 126 -3.24 1.23 1.13
N ALA A 127 -4.47 1.47 0.68
CA ALA A 127 -5.51 0.46 0.80
C ALA A 127 -5.64 -0.31 -0.52
N VAL A 128 -6.03 -1.57 -0.42
CA VAL A 128 -6.21 -2.47 -1.55
C VAL A 128 -7.47 -3.30 -1.39
N SER A 129 -8.24 -3.46 -2.46
CA SER A 129 -9.39 -4.34 -2.51
C SER A 129 -8.96 -5.77 -2.89
N LEU A 130 -9.76 -6.77 -2.54
CA LEU A 130 -9.45 -8.16 -2.87
C LEU A 130 -9.28 -8.39 -4.37
N SER A 131 -10.00 -7.65 -5.22
CA SER A 131 -9.88 -7.72 -6.67
C SER A 131 -8.67 -6.97 -7.24
N GLY A 132 -8.05 -6.10 -6.43
CA GLY A 132 -6.82 -5.39 -6.77
C GLY A 132 -5.53 -6.14 -6.43
N ILE A 133 -5.64 -7.33 -5.83
CA ILE A 133 -4.55 -8.28 -5.57
C ILE A 133 -4.60 -9.41 -6.61
#